data_AF-A0A6A5TLF5-F1
#
_entry.id   AF-A0A6A5TLF5-F1
#
_cell.length_a   1.000
_cell.length_b   1.000
_cell.length_c   1.000
_cell.angle_alpha   90.00
_cell.angle_beta   90.00
_cell.angle_gamma   90.00
#
_symmetry.space_group_name_H-M   'P 1'
#
loop_
_entity.id
_entity.type
_entity.pdbx_description
1 polymer ?
#
loop_
_entity_poly.entity_id
_entity_poly.type
_entity_poly.pdbx_seq_one_letter_code
_entity_poly.pdbx_strand_id
1 'polypeptide(L)'
;MLSSLSLLASAFLSLTHAKCFHMNGSETLDPGHQRCSLDPLSPIYNVCCAVSRTNPPGANLSLGWASDICLPNGICQNKFFNESGPFTKYFREECTESDWSTGNCPNFCVQGVCYVQWRGGFGAY
;
A
#
# COMPACT_ATOMS: atom_id res chain seq x y z
N MET A 1 56.14 -16.47 -5.22
CA MET A 1 55.22 -15.71 -4.36
C MET A 1 54.18 -15.06 -5.26
N LEU A 2 52.97 -15.64 -5.35
CA LEU A 2 51.84 -15.06 -6.08
C LEU A 2 50.66 -15.09 -5.11
N SER A 3 50.41 -13.96 -4.45
CA SER A 3 49.30 -13.79 -3.52
C SER A 3 48.09 -13.31 -4.31
N SER A 4 47.13 -14.20 -4.52
CA SER A 4 45.88 -13.93 -5.22
C SER A 4 44.95 -13.11 -4.32
N LEU A 5 44.78 -11.82 -4.64
CA LEU A 5 43.79 -10.94 -4.01
C LEU A 5 42.41 -11.22 -4.63
N SER A 6 41.57 -11.99 -3.94
CA SER A 6 40.16 -12.17 -4.32
C SER A 6 39.36 -10.92 -3.94
N LEU A 7 38.99 -10.10 -4.91
CA LEU A 7 37.99 -9.03 -4.74
C LEU A 7 36.59 -9.65 -4.61
N LEU A 8 36.06 -9.72 -3.39
CA LEU A 8 34.62 -9.86 -3.18
C LEU A 8 33.95 -8.50 -3.41
N ALA A 9 33.44 -8.29 -4.62
CA ALA A 9 32.55 -7.18 -4.93
C ALA A 9 31.13 -7.51 -4.42
N SER A 10 30.83 -7.09 -3.19
CA SER A 10 29.46 -7.10 -2.66
C SER A 10 28.62 -6.07 -3.42
N ALA A 11 27.89 -6.51 -4.44
CA ALA A 11 26.90 -5.68 -5.11
C ALA A 11 25.73 -5.44 -4.14
N PHE A 12 25.72 -4.27 -3.49
CA PHE A 12 24.55 -3.78 -2.77
C PHE A 12 23.47 -3.46 -3.81
N LEU A 13 22.52 -4.39 -4.00
CA LEU A 13 21.27 -4.12 -4.71
C LEU A 13 20.49 -3.09 -3.89
N SER A 14 20.55 -1.82 -4.29
CA SER A 14 19.71 -0.78 -3.72
C SER A 14 18.26 -1.11 -4.02
N LEU A 15 17.51 -1.55 -3.00
CA LEU A 15 16.07 -1.71 -3.08
C LEU A 15 15.48 -0.30 -3.18
N THR A 16 15.26 0.20 -4.39
CA THR A 16 14.62 1.52 -4.58
C THR A 16 13.18 1.40 -4.14
N HIS A 17 12.87 1.95 -2.97
CA HIS A 17 11.49 2.06 -2.53
C HIS A 17 10.73 2.99 -3.48
N ALA A 18 9.59 2.53 -3.99
CA ALA A 18 8.81 3.33 -4.93
C ALA A 18 8.16 4.49 -4.18
N LYS A 19 8.39 5.72 -4.66
CA LYS A 19 7.62 6.87 -4.22
C LYS A 19 6.16 6.67 -4.61
N CYS A 20 5.26 7.04 -3.71
CA CYS A 20 3.82 6.97 -3.92
C CYS A 20 3.27 8.39 -4.03
N PHE A 21 2.31 8.60 -4.92
CA PHE A 21 1.75 9.89 -5.25
C PHE A 21 0.23 9.84 -5.21
N HIS A 22 -0.35 10.82 -4.54
CA HIS A 22 -1.77 11.07 -4.58
C HIS A 22 -2.21 11.50 -5.99
N MET A 23 -3.51 11.41 -6.27
CA MET A 23 -4.08 11.76 -7.58
C MET A 23 -3.82 13.21 -8.04
N ASN A 24 -3.54 14.12 -7.10
CA ASN A 24 -3.15 15.50 -7.40
C ASN A 24 -1.64 15.65 -7.77
N GLY A 25 -0.90 14.55 -7.81
CA GLY A 25 0.54 14.49 -8.10
C GLY A 25 1.46 14.78 -6.91
N SER A 26 0.91 15.05 -5.73
CA SER A 26 1.72 15.23 -4.52
C SER A 26 2.23 13.90 -3.97
N GLU A 27 3.47 13.89 -3.50
CA GLU A 27 4.12 12.70 -2.91
C GLU A 27 3.54 12.40 -1.52
N THR A 28 3.28 11.12 -1.25
CA THR A 28 2.90 10.62 0.08
C THR A 28 4.11 10.67 1.01
N LEU A 29 3.93 11.28 2.18
CA LEU A 29 4.98 11.41 3.20
C LEU A 29 4.91 10.35 4.30
N ASP A 30 3.86 9.52 4.32
CA ASP A 30 3.75 8.39 5.24
C ASP A 30 4.67 7.24 4.76
N PRO A 31 5.74 6.89 5.49
CA PRO A 31 6.65 5.81 5.09
C PRO A 31 6.00 4.41 5.16
N GLY A 32 4.82 4.30 5.77
CA GLY A 32 4.01 3.08 5.76
C GLY A 32 3.44 2.75 4.38
N HIS A 33 3.35 3.73 3.48
CA HIS A 33 2.85 3.55 2.13
C HIS A 33 3.93 3.04 1.18
N GLN A 34 3.66 1.89 0.57
CA GLN A 34 4.57 1.22 -0.35
C GLN A 34 3.77 0.55 -1.47
N ARG A 35 4.47 0.15 -2.53
CA ARG A 35 3.83 -0.56 -3.63
C ARG A 35 3.28 -1.92 -3.18
N CYS A 36 2.17 -2.32 -3.77
CA CYS A 36 1.50 -3.59 -3.50
C CYS A 36 2.20 -4.81 -4.10
N SER A 37 2.88 -4.66 -5.24
CA SER A 37 3.58 -5.75 -5.93
C SER A 37 4.92 -5.31 -6.47
N LEU A 38 5.97 -6.07 -6.18
CA LEU A 38 7.29 -5.90 -6.80
C LEU A 38 7.37 -6.49 -8.22
N ASP A 39 6.41 -7.33 -8.62
CA ASP A 39 6.33 -7.90 -9.97
C ASP A 39 5.75 -6.87 -10.96
N PRO A 40 6.52 -6.45 -11.99
CA PRO A 40 6.09 -5.54 -13.05
C PRO A 40 4.89 -6.01 -13.87
N LEU A 41 4.63 -7.32 -13.92
CA LEU A 41 3.50 -7.90 -14.65
C LEU A 41 2.21 -7.93 -13.82
N SER A 42 2.30 -7.59 -12.54
CA SER A 42 1.15 -7.57 -11.65
C SER A 42 0.20 -6.42 -11.99
N PRO A 43 -1.13 -6.65 -12.00
CA PRO A 43 -2.11 -5.60 -12.23
C PRO A 43 -2.11 -4.52 -11.14
N ILE A 44 -1.48 -4.80 -9.99
CA ILE A 44 -1.32 -3.88 -8.87
C ILE A 44 0.11 -3.37 -8.71
N TYR A 45 0.94 -3.50 -9.75
CA TYR A 45 2.32 -3.03 -9.74
C TYR A 45 2.40 -1.54 -9.40
N ASN A 46 1.57 -0.71 -10.01
CA ASN A 46 1.59 0.74 -9.77
C ASN A 46 0.76 1.19 -8.58
N VAL A 47 0.14 0.27 -7.83
CA VAL A 47 -0.72 0.60 -6.68
C VAL A 47 0.12 0.73 -5.43
N CYS A 48 -0.12 1.78 -4.66
CA CYS A 48 0.44 1.96 -3.33
C CYS A 48 -0.65 1.86 -2.27
N CYS A 49 -0.35 1.16 -1.18
CA CYS A 49 -1.21 1.10 0.02
C CYS A 49 -0.32 1.21 1.27
N ALA A 50 -0.92 1.41 2.45
CA ALA A 50 -0.19 1.50 3.71
C ALA A 50 0.26 0.13 4.26
N VAL A 51 0.98 -0.65 3.46
CA VAL A 51 1.35 -2.05 3.73
C VAL A 51 2.50 -2.24 4.73
N SER A 52 3.28 -1.19 5.00
CA SER A 52 4.44 -1.25 5.89
C SER A 52 4.20 -0.64 7.27
N ARG A 53 2.93 -0.46 7.67
CA ARG A 53 2.60 -0.07 9.03
C ARG A 53 2.86 -1.22 10.00
N THR A 54 3.30 -0.89 11.21
CA THR A 54 3.65 -1.88 12.24
C THR A 54 2.44 -2.59 12.84
N ASN A 55 1.29 -1.92 12.90
CA ASN A 55 0.07 -2.53 13.40
C ASN A 55 -0.53 -3.43 12.31
N PRO A 56 -0.62 -4.77 12.49
CA PRO A 56 -1.02 -5.66 11.41
C PRO A 56 -2.51 -5.53 11.06
N PRO A 57 -2.95 -6.05 9.89
CA PRO A 57 -4.36 -6.08 9.54
C PRO A 57 -5.20 -6.82 10.58
N GLY A 58 -6.31 -6.23 10.98
CA GLY A 58 -7.23 -6.79 11.98
C GLY A 58 -6.82 -6.56 13.42
N ALA A 59 -5.78 -5.79 13.69
CA ALA A 59 -5.37 -5.43 15.06
C ALA A 59 -6.20 -4.28 15.65
N ASN A 60 -5.99 -4.01 16.94
CA ASN A 60 -6.69 -2.95 17.64
C ASN A 60 -6.19 -1.58 17.16
N LEU A 61 -7.10 -0.66 16.83
CA LEU A 61 -6.78 0.70 16.40
C LEU A 61 -6.02 1.50 17.49
N SER A 62 -6.14 1.12 18.76
CA SER A 62 -5.39 1.74 19.86
C SER A 62 -3.87 1.55 19.74
N LEU A 63 -3.41 0.59 18.94
CA LEU A 63 -1.98 0.34 18.68
C LEU A 63 -1.45 1.15 17.47
N GLY A 64 -2.29 2.00 16.86
CA GLY A 64 -1.99 2.78 15.67
C GLY A 64 -2.80 2.35 14.46
N TRP A 65 -2.56 2.99 13.32
CA TRP A 65 -3.22 2.64 12.07
C TRP A 65 -2.81 1.25 11.60
N ALA A 66 -3.79 0.39 11.34
CA ALA A 66 -3.53 -0.94 10.80
C ALA A 66 -2.91 -0.85 9.40
N SER A 67 -2.09 -1.84 9.08
CA SER A 67 -1.53 -2.07 7.75
C SER A 67 -2.62 -2.56 6.80
N ASP A 68 -2.51 -2.14 5.53
CA ASP A 68 -3.45 -2.50 4.49
C ASP A 68 -3.17 -3.88 3.89
N ILE A 69 -4.22 -4.49 3.37
CA ILE A 69 -4.17 -5.65 2.49
C ILE A 69 -4.40 -5.15 1.06
N CYS A 70 -3.42 -5.37 0.19
CA CYS A 70 -3.57 -5.09 -1.24
C CYS A 70 -4.47 -6.13 -1.90
N LEU A 71 -5.59 -5.69 -2.48
CA LEU A 71 -6.47 -6.57 -3.24
C LEU A 71 -6.07 -6.61 -4.72
N PRO A 72 -6.32 -7.72 -5.44
CA PRO A 72 -5.91 -7.87 -6.86
C PRO A 72 -6.50 -6.83 -7.83
N ASN A 73 -7.55 -6.13 -7.43
CA ASN A 73 -8.19 -5.07 -8.20
C ASN A 73 -7.63 -3.66 -7.92
N GLY A 74 -6.55 -3.57 -7.13
CA GLY A 74 -5.91 -2.30 -6.79
C GLY A 74 -6.58 -1.53 -5.64
N ILE A 75 -7.49 -2.16 -4.90
CA ILE A 75 -8.09 -1.59 -3.70
C ILE A 75 -7.25 -1.95 -2.47
N CYS A 76 -7.04 -0.97 -1.58
CA CYS A 76 -6.42 -1.17 -0.29
C CYS A 76 -7.49 -1.48 0.76
N GLN A 77 -7.43 -2.66 1.37
CA GLN A 77 -8.35 -3.08 2.42
C GLN A 77 -7.72 -2.88 3.80
N ASN A 78 -8.26 -1.98 4.60
CA ASN A 78 -7.85 -1.75 5.98
C ASN A 78 -8.80 -2.48 6.94
N LYS A 79 -8.28 -3.47 7.67
CA LYS A 79 -9.03 -4.18 8.72
C LYS A 79 -8.52 -3.75 10.08
N PHE A 80 -9.41 -3.45 11.01
CA PHE A 80 -9.06 -3.15 12.39
C PHE A 80 -10.25 -3.41 13.31
N PHE A 81 -10.04 -3.42 14.62
CA PHE A 81 -11.13 -3.34 15.59
C PHE A 81 -10.87 -2.23 16.60
N ASN A 82 -11.92 -1.76 17.24
CA ASN A 82 -11.84 -0.87 18.40
C ASN A 82 -12.99 -1.21 19.37
N GLU A 83 -13.26 -0.36 20.36
CA GLU A 83 -14.35 -0.53 21.34
C GLU A 83 -15.73 -0.73 20.68
N SER A 84 -15.92 -0.22 19.46
CA SER A 84 -17.16 -0.33 18.68
C SER A 84 -17.25 -1.62 17.83
N GLY A 85 -16.26 -2.50 17.89
CA GLY A 85 -16.22 -3.78 17.17
C GLY A 85 -15.26 -3.80 15.98
N PRO A 86 -15.35 -4.82 15.10
CA PRO A 86 -14.52 -4.95 13.90
C PRO A 86 -15.01 -4.04 12.77
N PHE A 87 -14.05 -3.45 12.06
CA PHE A 87 -14.27 -2.59 10.92
C PHE A 87 -13.44 -3.06 9.73
N THR A 88 -13.95 -2.81 8.53
CA THR A 88 -13.20 -2.94 7.29
C THR A 88 -13.45 -1.71 6.44
N LYS A 89 -12.38 -1.02 6.06
CA LYS A 89 -12.42 0.08 5.11
C LYS A 89 -11.74 -0.32 3.81
N TYR A 90 -12.22 0.22 2.71
CA TYR A 90 -11.65 0.03 1.38
C TYR A 90 -11.28 1.38 0.83
N PHE A 91 -10.05 1.53 0.34
CA PHE A 91 -9.51 2.78 -0.15
C PHE A 91 -8.98 2.64 -1.56
N ARG A 92 -9.17 3.69 -2.35
CA ARG A 92 -8.32 4.00 -3.49
C ARG A 92 -7.23 4.96 -2.99
N GLU A 93 -6.11 4.40 -2.54
CA GLU A 93 -4.97 5.13 -1.97
C GLU A 93 -4.15 5.81 -3.08
N GLU A 94 -2.87 5.47 -3.24
CA GLU A 94 -1.95 6.15 -4.15
C GLU A 94 -1.44 5.28 -5.29
N CYS A 95 -0.64 5.91 -6.14
CA CYS A 95 -0.02 5.30 -7.30
C CYS A 95 1.49 5.58 -7.30
N THR A 96 2.28 4.75 -7.97
CA THR A 96 3.72 5.01 -8.17
C THR A 96 4.00 6.10 -9.21
N GLU A 97 2.98 6.55 -9.94
CA GLU A 97 3.09 7.63 -10.92
C GLU A 97 2.48 8.92 -10.37
N SER A 98 3.21 10.03 -10.53
CA SER A 98 2.72 11.36 -10.14
C SER A 98 1.68 11.89 -11.12
N ASP A 99 1.72 11.46 -12.38
CA ASP A 99 0.72 11.79 -13.39
C ASP A 99 -0.26 10.63 -13.55
N TRP A 100 -1.48 10.80 -13.04
CA TRP A 100 -2.52 9.78 -13.09
C TRP A 100 -3.25 9.72 -14.43
N SER A 101 -2.97 10.64 -15.37
CA SER A 101 -3.61 10.69 -16.68
C SER A 101 -3.10 9.60 -17.64
N THR A 102 -1.99 8.94 -17.29
CA THR A 102 -1.40 7.83 -18.06
C THR A 102 -2.29 6.60 -18.14
N GLY A 103 -3.26 6.46 -17.23
CA GLY A 103 -4.14 5.30 -17.12
C GLY A 103 -3.51 4.09 -16.39
N ASN A 104 -2.29 4.24 -15.88
CA ASN A 104 -1.57 3.18 -15.15
C ASN A 104 -1.93 3.09 -13.67
N CYS A 105 -2.68 4.07 -13.16
CA CYS A 105 -3.13 4.18 -11.78
C CYS A 105 -4.59 3.74 -11.62
N PRO A 106 -5.01 3.31 -10.41
CA PRO A 106 -6.41 3.03 -10.10
C PRO A 106 -7.34 4.19 -10.47
N ASN A 107 -8.25 3.97 -11.42
CA ASN A 107 -9.12 5.02 -11.99
C ASN A 107 -10.59 4.94 -11.51
N PHE A 108 -10.89 4.15 -10.48
CA PHE A 108 -12.20 4.17 -9.84
C PHE A 108 -12.35 5.38 -8.92
N CYS A 109 -13.56 5.77 -8.52
CA CYS A 109 -13.82 6.87 -7.59
C CYS A 109 -13.07 8.20 -7.81
N VAL A 110 -12.98 8.67 -9.05
CA VAL A 110 -12.27 9.90 -9.45
C VAL A 110 -12.87 11.22 -8.94
N GLN A 111 -13.99 11.17 -8.19
CA GLN A 111 -14.65 12.33 -7.60
C GLN A 111 -14.71 12.16 -6.07
N GLY A 112 -13.89 12.93 -5.34
CA GLY A 112 -13.89 12.97 -3.87
C GLY A 112 -13.05 11.89 -3.17
N VAL A 113 -13.14 11.83 -1.84
CA VAL A 113 -12.50 10.79 -1.02
C VAL A 113 -13.31 9.51 -1.15
N CYS A 114 -12.74 8.47 -1.76
CA CYS A 114 -13.41 7.18 -1.88
C CYS A 114 -12.97 6.24 -0.78
N TYR A 115 -13.82 6.10 0.24
CA TYR A 115 -13.76 4.95 1.10
C TYR A 115 -15.14 4.35 1.31
N VAL A 116 -15.20 3.03 1.33
CA VAL A 116 -16.37 2.29 1.79
C VAL A 116 -16.01 1.66 3.12
N GLN A 117 -16.77 1.97 4.17
CA GLN A 117 -16.58 1.40 5.50
C GLN A 117 -17.70 0.43 5.83
N TRP A 118 -17.32 -0.82 6.09
CA TRP A 118 -18.19 -1.86 6.62
C TRP A 118 -17.93 -2.05 8.11
N ARG A 119 -19.01 -2.08 8.89
CA ARG A 119 -18.96 -2.44 10.32
C ARG A 119 -19.46 -3.87 10.44
N GLY A 120 -18.63 -4.76 10.96
CA GLY A 120 -19.04 -6.13 11.24
C GLY A 120 -19.97 -6.16 12.45
N GLY A 121 -21.29 -6.15 12.21
CA GLY A 121 -22.33 -6.41 13.19
C GLY A 121 -23.47 -7.15 12.50
N PHE A 122 -23.99 -8.21 13.12
CA PHE A 122 -25.07 -9.07 12.62
C PHE A 122 -26.19 -8.28 11.91
N GLY A 123 -26.14 -8.22 10.59
CA GLY A 123 -27.24 -7.85 9.72
C GLY A 123 -27.67 -9.12 9.00
N ALA A 124 -28.83 -9.64 9.39
CA ALA A 124 -29.52 -10.68 8.65
C ALA A 124 -29.82 -10.19 7.22
N TYR A 125 -29.71 -11.14 6.28
CA TYR A 125 -30.14 -11.19 4.87
C TYR A 125 -30.79 -9.94 4.26
#